data_AF-A0A843K2T0-F1
#
_entry.id   AF-A0A843K2T0-F1
#
_cell.length_a   1.000
_cell.length_b   1.000
_cell.length_c   1.000
_cell.angle_alpha   90.00
_cell.angle_beta   90.00
_cell.angle_gamma   90.00
#
_symmetry.space_group_name_H-M   'P 1'
#
loop_
_entity.id
_entity.type
_entity.pdbx_description
1 polymer ?
#
loop_
_entity_poly.entity_id
_entity_poly.type
_entity_poly.pdbx_seq_one_letter_code
_entity_poly.pdbx_strand_id
1 'polypeptide(L)'
;MLKPFFIKGEGGYFSLSKRKSPYVFRLEPVECHSYAYNNYGNSGDSVKVVKWFSDYWLFIEIRFHYPKGLFTTLSVFQGEETDSLKNQLFRAEWDDYGEGKMSHPQPHWHFLSNKSIENTISSFAEGISGNMEETFEEVLHKEKSKTIDLSNFHFAMNGDWNNTSVYIHKIDNEKSLAQWFGGLLGYLKTELEFIDRKRGL
;
A
#
# COMPACT_ATOMS: atom_id res chain seq x y z
N MET A 1 -4.06 26.08 -0.16
CA MET A 1 -4.76 24.88 -0.68
C MET A 1 -3.69 24.05 -1.36
N LEU A 2 -3.38 22.84 -0.86
CA LEU A 2 -2.41 21.94 -1.52
C LEU A 2 -2.90 21.70 -2.95
N LYS A 3 -2.07 22.05 -3.93
CA LYS A 3 -2.40 21.81 -5.34
C LYS A 3 -2.26 20.31 -5.63
N PRO A 4 -3.00 19.75 -6.59
CA PRO A 4 -2.72 18.40 -7.06
C PRO A 4 -1.25 18.31 -7.46
N PHE A 5 -0.50 17.39 -6.87
CA PHE A 5 0.85 17.08 -7.35
C PHE A 5 0.77 15.87 -8.28
N PHE A 6 1.52 15.96 -9.37
CA PHE A 6 1.48 14.98 -10.44
C PHE A 6 2.45 13.84 -10.12
N ILE A 7 1.93 12.64 -9.87
CA ILE A 7 2.74 11.43 -9.88
C ILE A 7 2.70 10.90 -11.30
N LYS A 8 3.86 10.90 -11.98
CA LYS A 8 3.98 10.36 -13.34
C LYS A 8 4.17 8.85 -13.25
N GLY A 9 3.08 8.09 -13.37
CA GLY A 9 3.07 6.63 -13.48
C GLY A 9 2.39 6.19 -14.78
N GLU A 10 2.68 4.98 -15.25
CA GLU A 10 2.12 4.43 -16.50
C GLU A 10 0.61 4.11 -16.43
N GLY A 11 -0.03 4.29 -15.28
CA GLY A 11 -1.47 4.05 -15.05
C GLY A 11 -2.36 5.29 -14.86
N GLY A 12 -1.89 6.50 -15.20
CA GLY A 12 -2.73 7.70 -15.26
C GLY A 12 -2.36 8.81 -14.27
N TYR A 13 -3.22 9.83 -14.21
CA TYR A 13 -3.05 11.02 -13.38
C TYR A 13 -3.69 10.81 -12.01
N PHE A 14 -2.98 11.19 -10.96
CA PHE A 14 -3.48 11.12 -9.59
C PHE A 14 -3.57 12.51 -8.99
N SER A 15 -4.57 12.72 -8.14
CA SER A 15 -4.69 13.93 -7.34
C SER A 15 -4.91 13.56 -5.88
N LEU A 16 -4.31 14.32 -4.96
CA LEU A 16 -4.75 14.29 -3.57
C LEU A 16 -5.98 15.18 -3.44
N SER A 17 -7.10 14.57 -3.09
CA SER A 17 -8.34 15.27 -2.83
C SER A 17 -8.64 15.34 -1.33
N LYS A 18 -9.13 16.49 -0.92
CA LYS A 18 -9.53 16.77 0.45
C LYS A 18 -10.81 15.99 0.80
N ARG A 19 -10.83 15.30 1.94
CA ARG A 19 -12.02 14.60 2.46
C ARG A 19 -12.83 15.53 3.37
N LYS A 20 -13.94 15.03 3.93
CA LYS A 20 -14.86 15.78 4.81
C LYS A 20 -14.15 16.48 5.99
N SER A 21 -13.07 15.89 6.50
CA SER A 21 -12.19 16.52 7.50
C SER A 21 -11.17 17.43 6.81
N PRO A 22 -10.96 18.67 7.30
CA PRO A 22 -10.13 19.64 6.60
C PRO A 22 -8.65 19.27 6.48
N TYR A 23 -8.20 18.26 7.24
CA TYR A 23 -6.81 17.87 7.34
C TYR A 23 -6.52 16.46 6.79
N VAL A 24 -7.50 15.82 6.15
CA VAL A 24 -7.33 14.46 5.59
C VAL A 24 -7.42 14.53 4.07
N PHE A 25 -6.39 14.00 3.42
CA PHE A 25 -6.26 13.93 1.98
C PHE A 25 -6.13 12.47 1.56
N ARG A 26 -6.80 12.09 0.48
CA ARG A 26 -6.68 10.76 -0.13
C ARG A 26 -6.33 10.89 -1.58
N LEU A 27 -5.63 9.90 -2.10
CA LEU A 27 -5.51 9.73 -3.55
C LEU A 27 -6.91 9.49 -4.10
N GLU A 28 -7.33 10.35 -5.02
CA GLU A 28 -8.54 10.13 -5.80
C GLU A 28 -8.14 9.97 -7.28
N PRO A 29 -8.68 8.94 -7.96
CA PRO A 29 -8.47 8.73 -9.39
C PRO A 29 -9.15 9.80 -10.22
N VAL A 30 -8.57 10.11 -11.38
CA VAL A 30 -9.29 10.84 -12.43
C VAL A 30 -10.17 9.88 -13.25
N GLU A 31 -9.74 8.64 -13.52
CA GLU A 31 -10.46 7.73 -14.44
C GLU A 31 -10.55 6.25 -13.99
N CYS A 32 -9.49 5.66 -13.42
CA CYS A 32 -9.47 4.20 -13.13
C CYS A 32 -9.46 3.86 -11.63
N HIS A 33 -10.51 3.20 -11.13
CA HIS A 33 -10.60 2.80 -9.72
C HIS A 33 -11.29 1.46 -9.49
N SER A 34 -10.92 0.81 -8.40
CA SER A 34 -11.56 -0.40 -7.89
C SER A 34 -11.78 -0.29 -6.38
N TYR A 35 -12.41 -1.29 -5.79
CA TYR A 35 -12.48 -1.47 -4.34
C TYR A 35 -11.46 -2.51 -3.87
N ALA A 36 -10.96 -2.31 -2.65
CA ALA A 36 -10.15 -3.28 -1.92
C ALA A 36 -10.45 -3.19 -0.42
N TYR A 37 -10.17 -4.25 0.32
CA TYR A 37 -10.28 -4.23 1.77
C TYR A 37 -8.93 -3.84 2.38
N ASN A 38 -8.87 -2.66 3.01
CA ASN A 38 -7.66 -2.19 3.68
C ASN A 38 -7.65 -2.66 5.14
N ASN A 39 -6.79 -3.62 5.46
CA ASN A 39 -6.72 -4.35 6.72
C ASN A 39 -5.70 -3.74 7.69
N TYR A 40 -6.15 -3.22 8.82
CA TYR A 40 -5.38 -2.66 9.94
C TYR A 40 -4.95 -3.68 11.01
N GLY A 41 -4.79 -4.94 10.63
CA GLY A 41 -4.42 -6.04 11.52
C GLY A 41 -5.63 -6.62 12.24
N ASN A 42 -6.30 -5.80 13.06
CA ASN A 42 -7.45 -6.17 13.90
C ASN A 42 -8.79 -5.59 13.41
N SER A 43 -8.75 -4.70 12.42
CA SER A 43 -9.92 -4.07 11.80
C SER A 43 -9.62 -3.80 10.32
N GLY A 44 -10.58 -3.30 9.57
CA GLY A 44 -10.38 -2.94 8.17
C GLY A 44 -11.63 -2.33 7.57
N ASP A 45 -11.43 -1.64 6.45
CA ASP A 45 -12.51 -0.97 5.74
C ASP A 45 -12.38 -1.19 4.24
N SER A 46 -13.52 -1.20 3.54
CA SER A 46 -13.52 -1.13 2.08
C SER A 46 -13.11 0.28 1.64
N VAL A 47 -12.06 0.35 0.83
CA VAL A 47 -11.50 1.60 0.29
C VAL A 47 -11.50 1.59 -1.22
N LYS A 48 -11.60 2.78 -1.81
CA LYS A 48 -11.28 2.96 -3.23
C LYS A 48 -9.78 2.92 -3.41
N VAL A 49 -9.33 2.13 -4.37
CA VAL A 49 -7.93 2.03 -4.79
C VAL A 49 -7.79 2.49 -6.23
N VAL A 50 -6.63 3.05 -6.55
CA VAL A 50 -6.33 3.54 -7.89
C VAL A 50 -5.41 2.57 -8.60
N LYS A 51 -5.64 2.35 -9.90
CA LYS A 51 -4.74 1.57 -10.73
C LYS A 51 -3.37 2.25 -10.77
N TRP A 52 -2.29 1.49 -10.55
CA TRP A 52 -0.94 2.05 -10.55
C TRP A 52 -0.10 1.64 -11.76
N PHE A 53 0.20 0.36 -11.89
CA PHE A 53 0.83 -0.29 -13.05
C PHE A 53 0.62 -1.81 -12.96
N SER A 54 0.86 -2.56 -14.04
CA SER A 54 0.71 -4.03 -14.08
C SER A 54 -0.63 -4.50 -13.47
N ASP A 55 -0.62 -5.38 -12.48
CA ASP A 55 -1.75 -5.81 -11.63
C ASP A 55 -1.75 -5.11 -10.25
N TYR A 56 -0.94 -4.07 -10.06
CA TYR A 56 -0.85 -3.31 -8.81
C TYR A 56 -1.82 -2.13 -8.72
N TRP A 57 -2.22 -1.85 -7.49
CA TRP A 57 -3.13 -0.79 -7.09
C TRP A 57 -2.65 -0.08 -5.83
N LEU A 58 -3.01 1.18 -5.69
CA LEU A 58 -2.59 2.03 -4.58
C LEU A 58 -3.77 2.60 -3.79
N PHE A 59 -3.60 2.60 -2.48
CA PHE A 59 -4.31 3.49 -1.56
C PHE A 59 -3.29 4.36 -0.83
N ILE A 60 -3.52 5.66 -0.80
CA ILE A 60 -2.70 6.63 -0.06
C ILE A 60 -3.63 7.56 0.70
N GLU A 61 -3.34 7.74 1.99
CA GLU A 61 -3.97 8.76 2.82
C GLU A 61 -2.91 9.56 3.59
N ILE A 62 -3.07 10.87 3.58
CA ILE A 62 -2.22 11.82 4.31
C ILE A 62 -3.10 12.60 5.27
N ARG A 63 -2.73 12.59 6.54
CA ARG A 63 -3.39 13.32 7.62
C ARG A 63 -2.43 14.37 8.16
N PHE A 64 -2.86 15.63 8.16
CA PHE A 64 -2.13 16.73 8.78
C PHE A 64 -2.65 16.93 10.21
N HIS A 65 -1.74 16.96 11.18
CA HIS A 65 -2.06 17.20 12.59
C HIS A 65 -1.87 18.68 12.93
N TYR A 66 -2.73 19.20 13.81
CA TYR A 66 -2.64 20.56 14.32
C TYR A 66 -2.04 20.54 15.74
N PRO A 67 -1.07 21.42 16.08
CA PRO A 67 -0.55 22.53 15.28
C PRO A 67 0.54 22.17 14.26
N LYS A 68 1.17 20.99 14.40
CA LYS A 68 2.16 20.42 13.47
C LYS A 68 2.06 18.90 13.50
N GLY A 69 2.39 18.28 12.38
CA GLY A 69 2.54 16.84 12.27
C GLY A 69 1.89 16.30 11.00
N LEU A 70 2.40 15.17 10.55
CA LEU A 70 2.00 14.48 9.35
C LEU A 70 1.99 12.98 9.60
N PHE A 71 0.84 12.36 9.36
CA PHE A 71 0.73 10.93 9.27
C PHE A 71 0.42 10.53 7.82
N THR A 72 1.22 9.65 7.25
CA THR A 72 1.02 9.10 5.90
C THR A 72 0.83 7.61 6.00
N THR A 73 -0.19 7.08 5.33
CA THR A 73 -0.37 5.65 5.13
C THR A 73 -0.47 5.33 3.65
N LEU A 74 0.24 4.28 3.23
CA LEU A 74 0.25 3.76 1.87
C LEU A 74 0.00 2.26 1.91
N SER A 75 -0.94 1.79 1.11
CA SER A 75 -1.17 0.36 0.90
C SER A 75 -1.03 0.01 -0.57
N VAL A 76 -0.32 -1.08 -0.84
CA VAL A 76 -0.21 -1.68 -2.17
C VAL A 76 -1.09 -2.91 -2.22
N PHE A 77 -1.85 -3.03 -3.29
CA PHE A 77 -2.71 -4.18 -3.56
C PHE A 77 -2.36 -4.79 -4.91
N GLN A 78 -2.70 -6.05 -5.08
CA GLN A 78 -2.54 -6.84 -6.31
C GLN A 78 -3.91 -7.37 -6.76
N GLY A 79 -4.14 -7.39 -8.07
CA GLY A 79 -5.28 -8.07 -8.68
C GLY A 79 -5.60 -7.54 -10.08
N GLU A 80 -6.30 -8.37 -10.85
CA GLU A 80 -6.78 -8.02 -12.19
C GLU A 80 -7.86 -6.95 -12.11
N GLU A 81 -8.06 -6.18 -13.17
CA GLU A 81 -9.10 -5.13 -13.19
C GLU A 81 -10.50 -5.68 -12.88
N THR A 82 -10.79 -6.89 -13.36
CA THR A 82 -12.07 -7.58 -13.17
C THR A 82 -12.31 -8.11 -11.76
N ASP A 83 -11.28 -8.16 -10.91
CA ASP A 83 -11.43 -8.70 -9.55
C ASP A 83 -12.34 -7.81 -8.71
N SER A 84 -13.32 -8.41 -8.03
CA SER A 84 -14.25 -7.71 -7.16
C SER A 84 -13.56 -7.07 -5.94
N LEU A 85 -12.45 -7.66 -5.48
CA LEU A 85 -11.62 -7.18 -4.39
C LEU A 85 -10.15 -7.40 -4.71
N LYS A 86 -9.31 -6.38 -4.49
CA LYS A 86 -7.86 -6.50 -4.63
C LYS A 86 -7.21 -7.02 -3.35
N ASN A 87 -6.20 -7.86 -3.51
CA ASN A 87 -5.44 -8.44 -2.41
C ASN A 87 -4.44 -7.42 -1.83
N GLN A 88 -4.48 -7.13 -0.54
CA GLN A 88 -3.51 -6.24 0.09
C GLN A 88 -2.17 -6.96 0.30
N LEU A 89 -1.13 -6.49 -0.37
CA LEU A 89 0.21 -7.05 -0.23
C LEU A 89 0.85 -6.58 1.08
N PHE A 90 0.91 -5.27 1.23
CA PHE A 90 1.48 -4.62 2.40
C PHE A 90 0.89 -3.24 2.63
N ARG A 91 1.08 -2.74 3.84
CA ARG A 91 0.88 -1.35 4.20
C ARG A 91 2.11 -0.80 4.88
N ALA A 92 2.41 0.46 4.60
CA ALA A 92 3.38 1.22 5.33
C ALA A 92 2.76 2.48 5.91
N GLU A 93 3.20 2.83 7.12
CA GLU A 93 2.77 4.02 7.85
C GLU A 93 4.01 4.83 8.25
N TRP A 94 3.91 6.15 8.12
CA TRP A 94 4.93 7.11 8.53
C TRP A 94 4.29 8.21 9.36
N ASP A 95 4.85 8.42 10.55
CA ASP A 95 4.56 9.55 11.40
C ASP A 95 5.81 10.43 11.50
N ASP A 96 5.68 11.73 11.21
CA ASP A 96 6.79 12.67 11.33
C ASP A 96 7.02 13.14 12.78
N TYR A 97 6.15 12.75 13.71
CA TYR A 97 6.11 13.15 15.11
C TYR A 97 6.24 14.66 15.31
N GLY A 98 5.59 15.45 14.45
CA GLY A 98 5.57 16.93 14.56
C GLY A 98 5.06 17.46 15.91
N GLU A 99 4.39 16.61 16.68
CA GLU A 99 3.94 16.79 18.07
C GLU A 99 5.03 16.57 19.15
N GLY A 100 6.24 16.17 18.75
CA GLY A 100 7.43 16.11 19.60
C GLY A 100 7.62 14.83 20.42
N LYS A 101 6.79 13.80 20.21
CA LYS A 101 6.91 12.52 20.92
C LYS A 101 7.27 11.39 19.96
N MET A 102 8.56 11.18 19.72
CA MET A 102 9.08 10.04 18.95
C MET A 102 8.94 8.74 19.75
N SER A 103 7.72 8.22 19.83
CA SER A 103 7.37 7.07 20.66
C SER A 103 7.68 5.73 19.99
N HIS A 104 7.87 5.72 18.67
CA HIS A 104 8.15 4.50 17.91
C HIS A 104 9.01 4.79 16.66
N PRO A 105 9.94 3.90 16.29
CA PRO A 105 10.66 3.98 15.01
C PRO A 105 9.73 3.94 13.80
N GLN A 106 10.14 4.55 12.69
CA GLN A 106 9.38 4.64 11.44
C GLN A 106 10.24 4.15 10.26
N PRO A 107 9.63 3.70 9.14
CA PRO A 107 8.21 3.36 8.97
C PRO A 107 7.73 2.13 9.74
N HIS A 108 6.40 2.00 9.87
CA HIS A 108 5.76 0.74 10.27
C HIS A 108 5.31 -0.03 9.03
N TRP A 109 5.86 -1.22 8.83
CA TRP A 109 5.45 -2.14 7.77
C TRP A 109 4.48 -3.20 8.30
N HIS A 110 3.40 -3.42 7.58
CA HIS A 110 2.45 -4.49 7.80
C HIS A 110 2.41 -5.40 6.57
N PHE A 111 2.73 -6.68 6.75
CA PHE A 111 2.71 -7.69 5.68
C PHE A 111 1.42 -8.48 5.73
N LEU A 112 0.69 -8.50 4.61
CA LEU A 112 -0.69 -8.98 4.57
C LEU A 112 -0.97 -10.00 3.45
N SER A 113 0.01 -10.26 2.57
CA SER A 113 -0.11 -11.21 1.46
C SER A 113 -0.59 -12.60 1.89
N ASN A 114 -0.13 -13.12 3.04
CA ASN A 114 -0.53 -14.44 3.54
C ASN A 114 -1.99 -14.54 3.98
N LYS A 115 -2.62 -13.42 4.39
CA LYS A 115 -4.04 -13.42 4.81
C LYS A 115 -4.99 -13.71 3.65
N SER A 116 -4.59 -13.41 2.42
CA SER A 116 -5.41 -13.70 1.24
C SER A 116 -5.51 -15.19 0.96
N ILE A 117 -4.40 -15.91 1.09
CA ILE A 117 -4.34 -17.37 0.98
C ILE A 117 -5.21 -17.99 2.09
N GLU A 118 -5.07 -17.51 3.33
CA GLU A 118 -5.91 -17.97 4.45
C GLU A 118 -7.40 -17.74 4.19
N ASN A 119 -7.80 -16.55 3.74
CA ASN A 119 -9.21 -16.25 3.45
C ASN A 119 -9.78 -17.12 2.31
N THR A 120 -9.01 -17.34 1.24
CA THR A 120 -9.44 -18.20 0.14
C THR A 120 -9.58 -19.66 0.60
N ILE A 121 -8.63 -20.16 1.40
CA ILE A 121 -8.72 -21.49 2.03
C ILE A 121 -9.96 -21.60 2.91
N SER A 122 -10.22 -20.60 3.77
CA SER A 122 -11.40 -20.59 4.64
C SER A 122 -12.70 -20.60 3.83
N SER A 123 -12.82 -19.76 2.79
CA SER A 123 -14.01 -19.73 1.94
C SER A 123 -14.24 -21.03 1.16
N PHE A 124 -13.15 -21.70 0.73
CA PHE A 124 -13.22 -23.00 0.07
C PHE A 124 -13.62 -24.10 1.06
N ALA A 125 -13.05 -24.10 2.26
CA ALA A 125 -13.37 -25.06 3.32
C ALA A 125 -14.82 -24.95 3.80
N GLU A 126 -15.37 -23.73 3.86
CA GLU A 126 -16.79 -23.49 4.18
C GLU A 126 -17.75 -23.99 3.09
N GLY A 127 -17.27 -24.13 1.85
CA GLY A 127 -18.06 -24.52 0.68
C GLY A 127 -18.13 -26.04 0.41
N ILE A 128 -17.38 -26.88 1.13
CA ILE A 128 -17.19 -28.29 0.76
C ILE A 128 -17.73 -29.27 1.80
N SER A 129 -18.70 -30.08 1.35
CA SER A 129 -19.08 -31.34 1.98
C SER A 129 -18.62 -32.52 1.10
N GLY A 130 -17.49 -33.15 1.42
CA GLY A 130 -17.07 -34.45 0.84
C GLY A 130 -15.72 -34.48 0.10
N ASN A 131 -15.09 -35.66 0.12
CA ASN A 131 -13.72 -36.00 -0.36
C ASN A 131 -13.27 -35.27 -1.63
N MET A 132 -12.37 -34.29 -1.47
CA MET A 132 -11.73 -33.51 -2.55
C MET A 132 -10.32 -33.02 -2.14
N GLU A 133 -9.51 -33.84 -1.46
CA GLU A 133 -8.13 -33.45 -1.09
C GLU A 133 -7.27 -33.08 -2.31
N GLU A 134 -7.35 -33.83 -3.42
CA GLU A 134 -6.62 -33.52 -4.67
C GLU A 134 -7.06 -32.18 -5.29
N THR A 135 -8.34 -31.80 -5.16
CA THR A 135 -8.86 -30.54 -5.73
C THR A 135 -8.45 -29.34 -4.87
N PHE A 136 -8.30 -29.53 -3.55
CA PHE A 136 -7.84 -28.49 -2.65
C PHE A 136 -6.37 -28.13 -2.87
N GLU A 137 -5.50 -29.13 -3.06
CA GLU A 137 -4.08 -28.90 -3.34
C GLU A 137 -3.87 -28.13 -4.64
N GLU A 138 -4.62 -28.46 -5.70
CA GLU A 138 -4.56 -27.74 -6.98
C GLU A 138 -5.02 -26.27 -6.84
N VAL A 139 -6.13 -26.04 -6.12
CA VAL A 139 -6.63 -24.68 -5.84
C VAL A 139 -5.60 -23.90 -5.02
N LEU A 140 -5.03 -24.52 -3.99
CA LEU A 140 -4.00 -23.91 -3.15
C LEU A 140 -2.74 -23.57 -3.94
N HIS A 141 -2.28 -24.47 -4.80
CA HIS A 141 -1.12 -24.24 -5.67
C HIS A 141 -1.36 -23.11 -6.67
N LYS A 142 -2.57 -23.04 -7.26
CA LYS A 142 -2.96 -21.99 -8.19
C LYS A 142 -3.07 -20.62 -7.52
N GLU A 143 -3.53 -20.56 -6.28
CA GLU A 143 -3.63 -19.29 -5.55
C GLU A 143 -2.27 -18.82 -5.00
N LYS A 144 -1.44 -19.76 -4.53
CA LYS A 144 -0.04 -19.47 -4.15
C LYS A 144 0.78 -18.95 -5.33
N SER A 145 0.56 -19.44 -6.55
CA SER A 145 1.33 -18.99 -7.72
C SER A 145 0.93 -17.60 -8.23
N LYS A 146 -0.32 -17.17 -7.99
CA LYS A 146 -0.81 -15.82 -8.31
C LYS A 146 -0.28 -14.76 -7.35
N THR A 147 -0.14 -15.11 -6.07
CA THR A 147 0.28 -14.17 -5.02
C THR A 147 1.76 -13.84 -5.15
N ILE A 148 2.11 -12.57 -5.01
CA ILE A 148 3.51 -12.14 -4.97
C ILE A 148 4.19 -12.63 -3.69
N ASP A 149 5.35 -13.25 -3.87
CA ASP A 149 6.29 -13.49 -2.79
C ASP A 149 7.14 -12.23 -2.50
N LEU A 150 6.87 -11.61 -1.36
CA LEU A 150 7.60 -10.44 -0.87
C LEU A 150 8.88 -10.81 -0.10
N SER A 151 9.26 -12.09 -0.01
CA SER A 151 10.47 -12.54 0.71
C SER A 151 11.76 -11.88 0.22
N ASN A 152 11.79 -11.47 -1.06
CA ASN A 152 12.92 -10.79 -1.69
C ASN A 152 12.69 -9.28 -1.91
N PHE A 153 11.62 -8.71 -1.36
CA PHE A 153 11.32 -7.29 -1.48
C PHE A 153 12.19 -6.49 -0.50
N HIS A 154 12.93 -5.51 -0.98
CA HIS A 154 13.64 -4.58 -0.10
C HIS A 154 12.72 -3.43 0.26
N PHE A 155 12.57 -3.13 1.54
CA PHE A 155 11.66 -2.07 1.98
C PHE A 155 12.32 -0.71 2.03
N ALA A 156 11.57 0.31 1.62
CA ALA A 156 12.02 1.69 1.69
C ALA A 156 12.25 2.09 3.15
N MET A 157 13.51 2.16 3.54
CA MET A 157 13.94 2.63 4.84
C MET A 157 14.62 3.98 4.66
N ASN A 158 13.86 5.08 4.71
CA ASN A 158 14.42 6.41 4.53
C ASN A 158 14.59 7.13 5.87
N GLY A 159 15.58 6.68 6.65
CA GLY A 159 16.16 7.49 7.71
C GLY A 159 17.32 8.31 7.13
N ASP A 160 17.33 9.63 7.34
CA ASP A 160 18.43 10.51 6.91
C ASP A 160 19.64 10.37 7.84
N TRP A 161 20.11 9.14 8.03
CA TRP A 161 21.12 8.79 9.04
C TRP A 161 22.51 9.33 8.72
N ASN A 162 22.75 9.62 7.44
CA ASN A 162 24.03 10.17 7.00
C ASN A 162 24.18 11.64 7.41
N ASN A 163 23.06 12.37 7.57
CA ASN A 163 23.06 13.78 7.95
C ASN A 163 22.50 14.02 9.36
N THR A 164 21.80 13.03 9.95
CA THR A 164 21.16 13.13 11.26
C THR A 164 21.31 11.83 12.05
N SER A 165 21.26 11.86 13.38
CA SER A 165 21.15 10.64 14.20
C SER A 165 19.70 10.22 14.46
N VAL A 166 18.74 10.83 13.76
CA VAL A 166 17.31 10.70 14.01
C VAL A 166 16.72 9.70 13.01
N TYR A 167 15.94 8.74 13.52
CA TYR A 167 15.27 7.72 12.71
C TYR A 167 13.90 8.17 12.16
N ILE A 168 13.63 9.48 12.25
CA ILE A 168 12.40 10.13 11.79
C ILE A 168 12.77 11.18 10.76
N HIS A 169 12.14 11.09 9.59
CA HIS A 169 12.26 12.11 8.55
C HIS A 169 11.15 13.14 8.71
N LYS A 170 11.52 14.35 9.14
CA LYS A 170 10.55 15.43 9.32
C LYS A 170 10.11 15.98 7.97
N ILE A 171 8.80 16.09 7.75
CA ILE A 171 8.23 16.68 6.52
C ILE A 171 7.57 18.01 6.89
N ASP A 172 8.29 19.11 6.71
CA ASP A 172 7.87 20.43 7.20
C ASP A 172 7.35 21.38 6.11
N ASN A 173 7.41 20.98 4.84
CA ASN A 173 6.90 21.79 3.72
C ASN A 173 6.44 20.93 2.52
N GLU A 174 5.67 21.54 1.63
CA GLU A 174 5.07 20.90 0.45
C GLU A 174 6.12 20.33 -0.52
N LYS A 175 7.25 21.01 -0.71
CA LYS A 175 8.32 20.55 -1.60
C LYS A 175 8.98 19.29 -1.04
N SER A 176 9.31 19.28 0.25
CA SER A 176 9.86 18.10 0.93
C SER A 176 8.88 16.93 0.88
N LEU A 177 7.59 17.18 1.11
CA LEU A 177 6.54 16.15 0.99
C LEU A 177 6.51 15.56 -0.43
N ALA A 178 6.46 16.39 -1.47
CA ALA A 178 6.41 15.93 -2.85
C ALA A 178 7.64 15.12 -3.26
N GLN A 179 8.84 15.56 -2.85
CA GLN A 179 10.10 14.86 -3.15
C GLN A 179 10.18 13.52 -2.42
N TRP A 180 9.89 13.51 -1.12
CA TRP A 180 9.87 12.30 -0.30
C TRP A 180 8.88 11.27 -0.87
N PHE A 181 7.66 11.72 -1.18
CA PHE A 181 6.60 10.88 -1.71
C PHE A 181 6.93 10.34 -3.11
N GLY A 182 7.46 11.19 -4.00
CA GLY A 182 7.91 10.77 -5.33
C GLY A 182 9.03 9.73 -5.27
N GLY A 183 10.01 9.92 -4.37
CA GLY A 183 11.09 8.96 -4.13
C GLY A 183 10.58 7.63 -3.60
N LEU A 184 9.68 7.64 -2.62
CA LEU A 184 9.03 6.45 -2.06
C LEU A 184 8.31 5.65 -3.16
N LEU A 185 7.46 6.30 -3.96
CA LEU A 185 6.72 5.60 -5.02
C LEU A 185 7.64 5.06 -6.12
N GLY A 186 8.67 5.83 -6.51
CA GLY A 186 9.66 5.37 -7.49
C GLY A 186 10.42 4.14 -7.00
N TYR A 187 10.84 4.13 -5.73
CA TYR A 187 11.48 2.98 -5.09
C TYR A 187 10.56 1.75 -5.09
N LEU A 188 9.32 1.90 -4.58
CA LEU A 188 8.37 0.79 -4.48
C LEU A 188 8.05 0.20 -5.86
N LYS A 189 7.85 1.05 -6.88
CA LYS A 189 7.62 0.59 -8.24
C LYS A 189 8.82 -0.23 -8.75
N THR A 190 10.04 0.28 -8.55
CA THR A 190 11.26 -0.38 -9.03
C THR A 190 11.45 -1.76 -8.40
N GLU A 191 11.20 -1.90 -7.09
CA GLU A 191 11.28 -3.18 -6.38
C GLU A 191 10.20 -4.17 -6.84
N LEU A 192 8.96 -3.70 -7.02
CA LEU A 192 7.87 -4.54 -7.52
C LEU A 192 8.12 -5.02 -8.96
N GLU A 193 8.59 -4.13 -9.85
CA GLU A 193 8.99 -4.52 -11.21
C GLU A 193 10.16 -5.51 -11.21
N PHE A 194 11.10 -5.39 -10.27
CA PHE A 194 12.18 -6.36 -10.12
C PHE A 194 11.66 -7.74 -9.73
N ILE A 195 10.65 -7.81 -8.87
CA ILE A 195 9.96 -9.05 -8.52
C ILE A 195 9.20 -9.61 -9.72
N ASP A 196 8.45 -8.78 -10.45
CA ASP A 196 7.73 -9.21 -11.65
C ASP A 196 8.66 -9.84 -12.69
N ARG A 197 9.81 -9.21 -12.97
CA ARG A 197 10.83 -9.76 -13.87
C ARG A 197 11.36 -11.11 -13.41
N LYS A 198 11.53 -11.32 -12.10
CA LYS A 198 11.94 -12.62 -11.54
C LYS A 198 10.86 -13.69 -11.69
N ARG A 199 9.58 -13.30 -11.75
CA ARG A 199 8.44 -14.19 -11.98
C ARG A 199 8.22 -14.50 -13.47
N GLY A 200 8.87 -13.76 -14.37
CA GLY A 200 8.71 -13.90 -15.82
C GLY A 200 7.55 -13.08 -16.39
N LEU A 201 7.17 -11.99 -15.71
CA LEU A 201 6.21 -10.99 -16.16
C LEU A 201 6.92 -9.75 -16.73
#